data_AF-A0A6N2EFR7-F1
#
_entry.id   AF-A0A6N2EFR7-F1
#
_cell.length_a   1.000
_cell.length_b   1.000
_cell.length_c   1.000
_cell.angle_alpha   90.00
_cell.angle_beta   90.00
_cell.angle_gamma   90.00
#
_symmetry.space_group_name_H-M   'P 1'
#
loop_
_entity.id
_entity.type
_entity.pdbx_description
1 polymer ?
#
loop_
_entity_poly.entity_id
_entity_poly.type
_entity_poly.pdbx_seq_one_letter_code
_entity_poly.pdbx_strand_id
1 'polypeptide(L)'
;MDLRPVQQLLSITEFEVAFSGTSGTTVDVEVWVRPGSYAGFDASSAGWTLAETVQATRRGTSTLSAVTLNEPVQAEPGVTTAVYLHVVTSGGGIRYNGTNANPPQTTWTNADLELFSDLARTGEVSFGGGLFTPRTFAGVIHYQLGAFCRPDLNGDEVLDAEDFFLFLQYFAAGDPRADFNNDGVIDANDFFIYLNQFYLGC
;
A
#
# COMPACT_ATOMS: atom_id res chain seq x y z
N MET A 1 -6.48 7.41 -2.54
CA MET A 1 -6.49 6.89 -1.16
C MET A 1 -5.09 6.92 -0.62
N ASP A 2 -4.94 7.08 0.69
CA ASP A 2 -3.67 7.09 1.41
C ASP A 2 -3.54 5.78 2.19
N LEU A 3 -2.42 5.10 2.00
CA LEU A 3 -2.09 3.84 2.64
C LEU A 3 -0.85 4.07 3.50
N ARG A 4 -0.92 3.71 4.78
CA ARG A 4 0.19 3.87 5.72
C ARG A 4 0.36 2.60 6.54
N PRO A 5 1.30 1.73 6.16
CA PRO A 5 1.65 0.59 6.98
C PRO A 5 2.12 0.99 8.37
N VAL A 6 1.82 0.17 9.37
CA VAL A 6 2.06 0.50 10.79
C VAL A 6 3.44 0.00 11.22
N GLN A 7 3.76 -1.26 10.94
CA GLN A 7 4.92 -1.95 11.56
C GLN A 7 5.97 -2.45 10.56
N GLN A 8 5.58 -2.80 9.35
CA GLN A 8 6.48 -3.36 8.34
C GLN A 8 6.07 -2.93 6.93
N LEU A 9 6.97 -3.15 5.97
CA LEU A 9 6.70 -2.98 4.55
C LEU A 9 5.47 -3.81 4.15
N LEU A 10 4.58 -3.23 3.37
CA LEU A 10 3.50 -3.97 2.71
C LEU A 10 3.71 -3.96 1.20
N SER A 11 3.69 -5.16 0.61
CA SER A 11 3.61 -5.34 -0.83
C SER A 11 2.14 -5.53 -1.22
N ILE A 12 1.50 -4.48 -1.72
CA ILE A 12 0.10 -4.53 -2.12
C ILE A 12 0.00 -5.25 -3.46
N THR A 13 -0.76 -6.34 -3.52
CA THR A 13 -0.78 -7.24 -4.67
C THR A 13 -2.08 -7.18 -5.46
N GLU A 14 -3.19 -6.78 -4.84
CA GLU A 14 -4.48 -6.74 -5.52
C GLU A 14 -5.47 -5.77 -4.85
N PHE A 15 -6.29 -5.13 -5.70
CA PHE A 15 -7.48 -4.41 -5.27
C PHE A 15 -8.72 -5.12 -5.79
N GLU A 16 -9.66 -5.46 -4.90
CA GLU A 16 -10.97 -5.93 -5.30
C GLU A 16 -11.98 -4.78 -5.26
N VAL A 17 -12.57 -4.43 -6.41
CA VAL A 17 -13.53 -3.34 -6.53
C VAL A 17 -14.72 -3.74 -7.40
N ALA A 18 -15.89 -3.14 -7.19
CA ALA A 18 -17.01 -3.32 -8.11
C ALA A 18 -16.96 -2.27 -9.24
N PHE A 19 -17.28 -2.69 -10.46
CA PHE A 19 -17.29 -1.82 -11.65
C PHE A 19 -18.72 -1.57 -12.15
N SER A 20 -18.95 -0.43 -12.79
CA SER A 20 -20.11 -0.26 -13.68
C SER A 20 -19.93 -0.99 -15.02
N GLY A 21 -21.02 -1.13 -15.76
CA GLY A 21 -21.03 -1.79 -17.07
C GLY A 21 -21.43 -3.28 -17.00
N THR A 22 -21.35 -3.93 -18.15
CA THR A 22 -21.81 -5.31 -18.35
C THR A 22 -20.85 -6.32 -17.74
N SER A 23 -21.35 -7.23 -16.91
CA SER A 23 -20.56 -8.34 -16.35
C SER A 23 -19.97 -9.22 -17.47
N GLY A 24 -18.73 -9.67 -17.29
CA GLY A 24 -17.97 -10.46 -18.26
C GLY A 24 -17.21 -9.64 -19.30
N THR A 25 -17.40 -8.32 -19.35
CA THR A 25 -16.56 -7.43 -20.19
C THR A 25 -15.32 -6.97 -19.43
N THR A 26 -14.28 -6.57 -20.16
CA THR A 26 -13.03 -6.11 -19.57
C THR A 26 -13.04 -4.62 -19.27
N VAL A 27 -12.13 -4.21 -18.39
CA VAL A 27 -11.86 -2.82 -18.02
C VAL A 27 -10.36 -2.65 -17.79
N ASP A 28 -9.79 -1.56 -18.30
CA ASP A 28 -8.41 -1.18 -18.05
C ASP A 28 -8.37 -0.16 -16.91
N VAL A 29 -7.59 -0.48 -15.88
CA VAL A 29 -7.43 0.30 -14.64
C VAL A 29 -6.01 0.80 -14.58
N GLU A 30 -5.81 2.11 -14.68
CA GLU A 30 -4.54 2.73 -14.35
C GLU A 30 -4.35 2.77 -12.83
N VAL A 31 -3.18 2.33 -12.38
CA VAL A 31 -2.77 2.34 -10.97
C VAL A 31 -1.67 3.39 -10.82
N TRP A 32 -2.03 4.52 -10.24
CA TRP A 32 -1.10 5.61 -9.97
C TRP A 32 -0.65 5.59 -8.51
N VAL A 33 0.62 5.86 -8.28
CA VAL A 33 1.22 5.91 -6.95
C VAL A 33 1.95 7.23 -6.70
N ARG A 34 2.02 7.65 -5.44
CA ARG A 34 2.73 8.86 -5.02
C ARG A 34 3.30 8.68 -3.61
N PRO A 35 4.55 9.13 -3.36
CA PRO A 35 5.06 9.29 -2.00
C PRO A 35 4.32 10.41 -1.25
N GLY A 36 3.82 10.13 -0.06
CA GLY A 36 3.01 11.06 0.74
C GLY A 36 1.53 11.05 0.33
N SER A 37 0.73 11.89 0.99
CA SER A 37 -0.72 11.94 0.80
C SER A 37 -1.15 12.42 -0.60
N TYR A 38 -2.33 11.98 -1.05
CA TYR A 38 -3.00 12.53 -2.24
C TYR A 38 -3.56 13.95 -2.03
N ALA A 39 -3.70 14.41 -0.78
CA ALA A 39 -4.30 15.70 -0.47
C ALA A 39 -3.54 16.85 -1.13
N GLY A 40 -4.23 17.64 -1.96
CA GLY A 40 -3.64 18.74 -2.74
C GLY A 40 -2.95 18.30 -4.04
N PHE A 41 -2.93 17.00 -4.36
CA PHE A 41 -2.35 16.44 -5.58
C PHE A 41 -3.42 15.78 -6.47
N ASP A 42 -4.66 16.26 -6.45
CA ASP A 42 -5.79 15.67 -7.16
C ASP A 42 -6.09 16.32 -8.52
N ALA A 43 -5.46 17.45 -8.85
CA ALA A 43 -5.75 18.24 -10.05
C ALA A 43 -5.02 17.78 -11.32
N SER A 44 -3.91 17.04 -11.19
CA SER A 44 -3.11 16.56 -12.33
C SER A 44 -2.21 15.39 -11.91
N SER A 45 -1.54 14.76 -12.87
CA SER A 45 -0.55 13.71 -12.61
C SER A 45 0.77 14.23 -12.02
N ALA A 46 0.91 15.54 -11.79
CA ALA A 46 2.13 16.09 -11.21
C ALA A 46 2.36 15.53 -9.79
N GLY A 47 3.51 14.89 -9.58
CA GLY A 47 3.85 14.21 -8.33
C GLY A 47 3.28 12.79 -8.21
N TRP A 48 2.70 12.24 -9.28
CA TRP A 48 2.29 10.84 -9.38
C TRP A 48 3.14 10.09 -10.40
N THR A 49 3.30 8.80 -10.16
CA THR A 49 3.89 7.84 -11.11
C THR A 49 2.82 6.85 -11.52
N LEU A 50 2.63 6.61 -12.82
CA LEU A 50 1.82 5.48 -13.28
C LEU A 50 2.62 4.20 -13.03
N ALA A 51 2.18 3.37 -12.08
CA ALA A 51 2.83 2.11 -11.77
C ALA A 51 2.57 1.09 -12.89
N GLU A 52 1.30 0.88 -13.23
CA GLU A 52 0.89 0.02 -14.33
C GLU A 52 -0.55 0.30 -14.79
N THR A 53 -0.94 -0.32 -15.90
CA THR A 53 -2.34 -0.41 -16.33
C THR A 53 -2.77 -1.88 -16.31
N VAL A 54 -3.71 -2.20 -15.45
CA VAL A 54 -4.19 -3.58 -15.22
C VAL A 54 -5.51 -3.79 -15.94
N GLN A 55 -5.62 -4.88 -16.70
CA GLN A 55 -6.90 -5.30 -17.25
C GLN A 55 -7.64 -6.21 -16.25
N ALA A 56 -8.84 -5.82 -15.86
CA ALA A 56 -9.72 -6.59 -14.99
C ALA A 56 -10.99 -7.04 -15.73
N THR A 57 -11.63 -8.11 -15.24
CA THR A 57 -12.94 -8.56 -15.74
C THR A 57 -14.06 -8.07 -14.83
N ARG A 58 -15.04 -7.35 -15.39
CA ARG A 58 -16.18 -6.83 -14.64
C ARG A 58 -17.08 -7.96 -14.15
N ARG A 59 -17.44 -7.95 -12.86
CA ARG A 59 -18.41 -8.88 -12.26
C ARG A 59 -19.74 -8.21 -11.90
N GLY A 60 -19.92 -6.97 -12.36
CA GLY A 60 -21.09 -6.14 -12.11
C GLY A 60 -20.92 -5.18 -10.94
N THR A 61 -22.01 -4.50 -10.60
CA THR A 61 -21.99 -3.33 -9.69
C THR A 61 -22.06 -3.67 -8.21
N SER A 62 -22.41 -4.92 -7.90
CA SER A 62 -22.59 -5.43 -6.53
C SER A 62 -21.61 -6.56 -6.18
N THR A 63 -20.71 -6.89 -7.09
CA THR A 63 -19.78 -8.00 -6.96
C THR A 63 -18.39 -7.50 -7.25
N LEU A 64 -17.45 -7.73 -6.34
CA LEU A 64 -16.08 -7.27 -6.52
C LEU A 64 -15.38 -8.06 -7.63
N SER A 65 -14.55 -7.35 -8.37
CA SER A 65 -13.66 -7.83 -9.41
C SER A 65 -12.23 -7.59 -8.95
N ALA A 66 -11.38 -8.60 -9.15
CA ALA A 66 -9.94 -8.48 -8.91
C ALA A 66 -9.27 -7.55 -9.93
N VAL A 67 -8.45 -6.64 -9.40
CA VAL A 67 -7.44 -5.86 -10.11
C VAL A 67 -6.10 -6.33 -9.56
N THR A 68 -5.64 -7.48 -10.07
CA THR A 68 -4.38 -8.11 -9.65
C THR A 68 -3.21 -7.36 -10.27
N LEU A 69 -2.29 -6.89 -9.44
CA LEU A 69 -1.12 -6.15 -9.88
C LEU A 69 -0.05 -7.11 -10.41
N ASN A 70 0.62 -6.73 -11.49
CA ASN A 70 1.79 -7.46 -11.97
C ASN A 70 3.03 -7.07 -11.16
N GLU A 71 3.10 -5.80 -10.75
CA GLU A 71 4.17 -5.25 -9.93
C GLU A 71 3.55 -4.71 -8.63
N PRO A 72 3.74 -5.40 -7.49
CA PRO A 72 3.14 -4.97 -6.24
C PRO A 72 3.53 -3.54 -5.85
N VAL A 73 2.57 -2.76 -5.35
CA VAL A 73 2.88 -1.44 -4.81
C VAL A 73 3.51 -1.59 -3.44
N GLN A 74 4.76 -1.15 -3.30
CA GLN A 74 5.46 -1.12 -2.03
C GLN A 74 5.04 0.08 -1.20
N ALA A 75 4.73 -0.15 0.07
CA ALA A 75 4.41 0.87 1.05
C ALA A 75 5.24 0.67 2.32
N GLU A 76 6.04 1.68 2.66
CA GLU A 76 6.95 1.64 3.80
C GLU A 76 6.24 1.86 5.14
N PRO A 77 6.71 1.23 6.24
CA PRO A 77 6.14 1.42 7.57
C PRO A 77 6.26 2.87 8.03
N GLY A 78 5.19 3.39 8.62
CA GLY A 78 5.11 4.74 9.15
C GLY A 78 5.03 5.85 8.09
N VAL A 79 5.19 5.53 6.80
CA VAL A 79 5.14 6.48 5.68
C VAL A 79 3.84 6.31 4.90
N THR A 80 3.25 7.42 4.45
CA THR A 80 2.08 7.37 3.59
C THR A 80 2.48 7.19 2.14
N THR A 81 1.90 6.19 1.47
CA THR A 81 1.89 6.04 0.01
C THR A 81 0.47 6.27 -0.49
N ALA A 82 0.27 7.24 -1.37
CA ALA A 82 -1.01 7.46 -2.01
C ALA A 82 -1.16 6.55 -3.24
N VAL A 83 -2.34 5.94 -3.38
CA VAL A 83 -2.74 5.14 -4.54
C VAL A 83 -4.00 5.74 -5.17
N TYR A 84 -4.02 5.83 -6.49
CA TYR A 84 -5.15 6.27 -7.26
C TYR A 84 -5.46 5.25 -8.37
N LEU A 85 -6.61 4.60 -8.22
CA LEU A 85 -7.17 3.68 -9.21
C LEU A 85 -8.10 4.46 -10.14
N HIS A 86 -7.84 4.43 -11.44
CA HIS A 86 -8.71 5.05 -12.43
C HIS A 86 -9.02 4.11 -13.57
N VAL A 87 -10.29 4.04 -13.94
CA VAL A 87 -10.71 3.30 -15.13
C VAL A 87 -10.70 4.22 -16.33
N VAL A 88 -9.96 3.83 -17.38
CA VAL A 88 -9.93 4.55 -18.66
C VAL A 88 -10.89 3.97 -19.69
N THR A 89 -11.44 2.79 -19.45
CA THR A 89 -12.49 2.20 -20.31
C THR A 89 -13.85 2.87 -20.07
N SER A 90 -14.42 3.43 -21.15
CA SER A 90 -15.76 4.03 -21.11
C SER A 90 -16.82 3.13 -20.45
N GLY A 91 -17.64 3.74 -19.58
CA GLY A 91 -18.71 3.05 -18.84
C GLY A 91 -18.26 2.08 -17.74
N GLY A 92 -16.96 1.98 -17.46
CA GLY A 92 -16.39 1.01 -16.51
C GLY A 92 -16.10 1.52 -15.10
N GLY A 93 -16.62 2.69 -14.70
CA GLY A 93 -16.25 3.36 -13.44
C GLY A 93 -16.28 2.47 -12.20
N ILE A 94 -15.32 2.72 -11.30
CA ILE A 94 -15.19 2.05 -9.99
C ILE A 94 -16.28 2.57 -9.04
N ARG A 95 -16.92 1.65 -8.32
CA ARG A 95 -17.91 1.99 -7.28
C ARG A 95 -17.22 2.49 -6.02
N TYR A 96 -17.88 3.39 -5.30
CA TYR A 96 -17.39 4.05 -4.09
C TYR A 96 -18.50 4.13 -3.04
N ASN A 97 -18.13 4.43 -1.79
CA ASN A 97 -19.05 4.69 -0.68
C ASN A 97 -19.30 6.19 -0.48
N GLY A 98 -20.35 6.54 0.27
CA GLY A 98 -20.64 7.93 0.69
C GLY A 98 -21.84 8.62 0.03
N THR A 99 -22.60 7.94 -0.83
CA THR A 99 -23.83 8.51 -1.43
C THR A 99 -24.96 8.65 -0.41
N ASN A 100 -25.05 7.75 0.58
CA ASN A 100 -26.15 7.69 1.56
C ASN A 100 -25.72 8.01 3.02
N ALA A 101 -24.43 7.94 3.33
CA ALA A 101 -23.86 8.30 4.63
C ALA A 101 -23.01 9.56 4.45
N ASN A 102 -23.33 10.65 5.17
CA ASN A 102 -22.65 11.93 5.03
C ASN A 102 -22.26 12.51 6.41
N PRO A 103 -20.97 12.54 6.79
CA PRO A 103 -19.85 12.01 6.01
C PRO A 103 -19.79 10.46 6.05
N PRO A 104 -19.30 9.80 4.99
CA PRO A 104 -18.93 8.39 5.04
C PRO A 104 -17.82 8.14 6.07
N GLN A 105 -17.67 6.88 6.47
CA GLN A 105 -16.41 6.45 7.10
C GLN A 105 -15.28 6.62 6.08
N THR A 106 -14.24 7.37 6.46
CA THR A 106 -13.08 7.73 5.63
C THR A 106 -11.79 7.07 6.10
N THR A 107 -11.80 6.46 7.29
CA THR A 107 -10.64 5.83 7.91
C THR A 107 -10.91 4.38 8.26
N TRP A 108 -9.93 3.52 8.02
CA TRP A 108 -9.91 2.12 8.41
C TRP A 108 -8.53 1.78 8.95
N THR A 109 -8.47 0.83 9.87
CA THR A 109 -7.22 0.32 10.41
C THR A 109 -7.37 -1.16 10.69
N ASN A 110 -6.28 -1.90 10.51
CA ASN A 110 -6.07 -3.19 11.14
C ASN A 110 -4.69 -3.18 11.83
N ALA A 111 -4.12 -4.35 12.12
CA ALA A 111 -2.80 -4.46 12.75
C ALA A 111 -1.65 -3.95 11.85
N ASP A 112 -1.83 -4.00 10.52
CA ASP A 112 -0.75 -3.78 9.56
C ASP A 112 -0.86 -2.43 8.83
N LEU A 113 -2.07 -1.93 8.60
CA LEU A 113 -2.36 -0.84 7.69
C LEU A 113 -3.36 0.16 8.27
N GLU A 114 -2.99 1.44 8.25
CA GLU A 114 -3.90 2.58 8.33
C GLU A 114 -4.28 3.02 6.91
N LEU A 115 -5.58 3.14 6.63
CA LEU A 115 -6.10 3.60 5.34
C LEU A 115 -6.97 4.85 5.52
N PHE A 116 -6.74 5.86 4.68
CA PHE A 116 -7.61 7.00 4.52
C PHE A 116 -8.10 7.17 3.07
N SER A 117 -9.39 7.42 2.87
CA SER A 117 -9.92 7.77 1.55
C SER A 117 -11.15 8.66 1.68
N ASP A 118 -11.23 9.72 0.86
CA ASP A 118 -12.34 10.67 0.87
C ASP A 118 -12.63 11.34 -0.49
N LEU A 119 -11.93 10.88 -1.54
CA LEU A 119 -12.06 11.43 -2.88
C LEU A 119 -12.33 10.32 -3.90
N ALA A 120 -13.35 10.53 -4.72
CA ALA A 120 -13.59 9.73 -5.93
C ALA A 120 -13.64 10.64 -7.15
N ARG A 121 -13.16 10.11 -8.28
CA ARG A 121 -13.15 10.81 -9.58
C ARG A 121 -13.93 10.00 -10.60
N THR A 122 -14.70 10.68 -11.44
CA THR A 122 -15.39 10.08 -12.59
C THR A 122 -14.93 10.73 -13.89
N GLY A 123 -14.74 9.95 -14.92
CA GLY A 123 -14.27 10.37 -16.23
C GLY A 123 -13.58 9.20 -16.93
N GLU A 124 -13.14 9.42 -18.17
CA GLU A 124 -12.37 8.44 -18.95
C GLU A 124 -10.87 8.76 -18.99
N VAL A 125 -10.48 9.92 -18.43
CA VAL A 125 -9.11 10.42 -18.42
C VAL A 125 -8.69 10.64 -16.98
N SER A 126 -7.58 10.02 -16.57
CA SER A 126 -6.99 10.20 -15.25
C SER A 126 -6.73 11.66 -14.94
N PHE A 127 -7.03 12.06 -13.70
CA PHE A 127 -6.99 13.45 -13.23
C PHE A 127 -7.93 14.43 -13.97
N GLY A 128 -8.70 13.95 -14.95
CA GLY A 128 -9.77 14.69 -15.63
C GLY A 128 -11.16 14.36 -15.06
N GLY A 129 -12.19 15.02 -15.58
CA GLY A 129 -13.58 14.79 -15.18
C GLY A 129 -13.95 15.33 -13.79
N GLY A 130 -15.03 14.79 -13.22
CA GLY A 130 -15.64 15.29 -11.98
C GLY A 130 -15.03 14.69 -10.71
N LEU A 131 -14.82 15.54 -9.70
CA LEU A 131 -14.41 15.14 -8.35
C LEU A 131 -15.61 15.13 -7.42
N PHE A 132 -15.65 14.12 -6.55
CA PHE A 132 -16.67 13.96 -5.54
C PHE A 132 -16.01 13.69 -4.19
N THR A 133 -16.35 14.53 -3.22
CA THR A 133 -16.01 14.38 -1.80
C THR A 133 -17.24 14.73 -0.98
N PRO A 134 -17.52 14.01 0.13
CA PRO A 134 -16.76 12.86 0.61
C PRO A 134 -17.15 11.57 -0.13
N ARG A 135 -16.19 10.86 -0.74
CA ARG A 135 -16.41 9.56 -1.41
C ARG A 135 -15.24 8.63 -1.16
N THR A 136 -15.52 7.45 -0.67
CA THR A 136 -14.48 6.61 -0.08
C THR A 136 -14.34 5.28 -0.81
N PHE A 137 -13.19 4.63 -0.66
CA PHE A 137 -12.90 3.33 -1.26
C PHE A 137 -13.97 2.31 -0.87
N ALA A 138 -14.41 1.50 -1.84
CA ALA A 138 -15.40 0.46 -1.66
C ALA A 138 -14.87 -0.85 -2.26
N GLY A 139 -14.17 -1.62 -1.45
CA GLY A 139 -13.47 -2.80 -1.91
C GLY A 139 -12.65 -3.50 -0.83
N VAL A 140 -11.77 -4.39 -1.26
CA VAL A 140 -10.77 -5.08 -0.44
C VAL A 140 -9.39 -4.77 -1.01
N ILE A 141 -8.40 -4.66 -0.12
CA ILE A 141 -6.99 -4.56 -0.50
C ILE A 141 -6.32 -5.84 -0.01
N HIS A 142 -5.70 -6.56 -0.95
CA HIS A 142 -4.85 -7.70 -0.64
C HIS A 142 -3.40 -7.25 -0.68
N TYR A 143 -2.67 -7.62 0.35
CA TYR A 143 -1.26 -7.31 0.47
C TYR A 143 -0.55 -8.48 1.14
N GLN A 144 0.72 -8.61 0.82
CA GLN A 144 1.64 -9.44 1.57
C GLN A 144 2.37 -8.53 2.55
N LEU A 145 2.62 -9.08 3.73
CA LEU A 145 3.63 -8.51 4.60
C LEU A 145 4.94 -8.69 3.84
N GLY A 146 5.63 -7.59 3.55
CA GLY A 146 7.00 -7.66 3.08
C GLY A 146 7.77 -8.55 4.04
N ALA A 147 8.71 -9.35 3.53
CA ALA A 147 9.59 -10.10 4.40
C ALA A 147 10.20 -9.08 5.35
N PHE A 148 9.82 -9.13 6.63
CA PHE A 148 10.47 -8.35 7.66
C PHE A 148 11.90 -8.87 7.71
N CYS A 149 12.77 -8.27 6.89
CA CYS A 149 14.19 -8.51 7.00
C CYS A 149 14.64 -7.66 8.17
N ARG A 150 14.29 -8.10 9.37
CA ARG A 150 14.80 -7.53 10.61
C ARG A 150 16.31 -7.27 10.56
N PRO A 151 17.10 -8.14 9.88
CA PRO A 151 18.52 -7.90 9.73
C PRO A 151 18.89 -6.74 8.79
N ASP A 152 18.01 -6.29 7.88
CA ASP A 152 18.19 -5.06 7.09
C ASP A 152 17.88 -3.86 7.99
N LEU A 153 18.93 -3.30 8.57
CA LEU A 153 18.88 -2.26 9.58
C LEU A 153 19.06 -0.86 8.98
N ASN A 154 19.63 -0.76 7.79
CA ASN A 154 19.78 0.51 7.08
C ASN A 154 18.55 0.82 6.19
N GLY A 155 17.70 -0.19 5.93
CA GLY A 155 16.45 -0.10 5.18
C GLY A 155 16.66 0.06 3.67
N ASP A 156 17.76 -0.47 3.13
CA ASP A 156 18.11 -0.32 1.71
C ASP A 156 17.69 -1.51 0.83
N GLU A 157 16.96 -2.47 1.40
CA GLU A 157 16.48 -3.71 0.78
C GLU A 157 17.60 -4.69 0.40
N VAL A 158 18.85 -4.44 0.82
CA VAL A 158 20.02 -5.26 0.52
C VAL A 158 20.67 -5.72 1.82
N LEU A 159 20.39 -6.98 2.19
CA LEU A 159 21.03 -7.58 3.35
C LEU A 159 22.53 -7.80 3.12
N ASP A 160 23.38 -6.91 3.64
CA ASP A 160 24.82 -6.97 3.42
C ASP A 160 25.69 -6.58 4.64
N ALA A 161 26.97 -6.30 4.40
CA ALA A 161 27.91 -5.99 5.47
C ALA A 161 27.57 -4.68 6.21
N GLU A 162 26.87 -3.76 5.56
CA GLU A 162 26.50 -2.46 6.12
C GLU A 162 25.49 -2.64 7.26
N ASP A 163 24.51 -3.53 7.08
CA ASP A 163 23.59 -3.97 8.14
C ASP A 163 24.30 -4.64 9.31
N PHE A 164 25.25 -5.52 8.99
CA PHE A 164 26.06 -6.19 10.01
C PHE A 164 26.83 -5.19 10.87
N PHE A 165 27.44 -4.19 10.25
CA PHE A 165 28.13 -3.14 10.99
C PHE A 165 27.17 -2.25 11.76
N LEU A 166 25.97 -1.99 11.24
CA LEU A 166 24.96 -1.21 11.93
C LEU A 166 24.41 -1.95 13.17
N PHE A 167 24.20 -3.27 13.08
CA PHE A 167 23.85 -4.11 14.23
C PHE A 167 24.90 -4.01 15.33
N LEU A 168 26.18 -4.16 15.00
CA LEU A 168 27.27 -4.05 15.98
C LEU A 168 27.30 -2.69 16.68
N GLN A 169 26.97 -1.61 15.96
CA GLN A 169 26.86 -0.27 16.54
C GLN A 169 25.71 -0.18 17.54
N TYR A 170 24.51 -0.67 17.18
CA TYR A 170 23.36 -0.70 18.08
C TYR A 170 23.62 -1.58 19.31
N PHE A 171 24.20 -2.76 19.10
CA PHE A 171 24.54 -3.70 20.17
C PHE A 171 25.52 -3.11 21.18
N ALA A 172 26.60 -2.47 20.70
CA ALA A 172 27.60 -1.82 21.56
C ALA A 172 27.05 -0.58 22.28
N ALA A 173 26.06 0.10 21.70
CA ALA A 173 25.42 1.27 22.28
C ALA A 173 24.32 0.90 23.31
N GLY A 174 23.93 -0.37 23.40
CA GLY A 174 22.75 -0.77 24.17
C GLY A 174 21.45 -0.19 23.60
N ASP A 175 21.39 0.01 22.28
CA ASP A 175 20.24 0.57 21.59
C ASP A 175 19.12 -0.47 21.45
N PRO A 176 17.87 -0.20 21.86
CA PRO A 176 16.75 -1.15 21.79
C PRO A 176 16.51 -1.77 20.40
N ARG A 177 17.03 -1.19 19.33
CA ARG A 177 17.00 -1.79 17.98
C ARG A 177 17.84 -3.07 17.85
N ALA A 178 18.80 -3.29 18.75
CA ALA A 178 19.57 -4.52 18.83
C ALA A 178 18.94 -5.59 19.75
N ASP A 179 17.82 -5.32 20.42
CA ASP A 179 17.03 -6.34 21.12
C ASP A 179 16.26 -7.16 20.06
N PHE A 180 16.77 -8.35 19.73
CA PHE A 180 16.24 -9.21 18.66
C PHE A 180 15.24 -10.26 19.19
N ASN A 181 15.23 -10.55 20.48
CA ASN A 181 14.24 -11.42 21.12
C ASN A 181 13.07 -10.64 21.76
N ASN A 182 13.16 -9.31 21.84
CA ASN A 182 12.22 -8.38 22.50
C ASN A 182 12.02 -8.64 24.01
N ASP A 183 13.06 -9.08 24.72
CA ASP A 183 13.00 -9.36 26.16
C ASP A 183 13.38 -8.15 27.04
N GLY A 184 13.77 -7.03 26.41
CA GLY A 184 14.14 -5.78 27.07
C GLY A 184 15.58 -5.76 27.58
N VAL A 185 16.38 -6.79 27.29
CA VAL A 185 17.79 -6.91 27.64
C VAL A 185 18.59 -7.16 26.37
N ILE A 186 19.61 -6.35 26.12
CA ILE A 186 20.50 -6.56 24.97
C ILE A 186 21.66 -7.45 25.41
N ASP A 187 21.66 -8.70 24.95
CA ASP A 187 22.65 -9.69 25.32
C ASP A 187 23.04 -10.65 24.17
N ALA A 188 23.82 -11.68 24.49
CA ALA A 188 24.31 -12.61 23.48
C ALA A 188 23.18 -13.36 22.73
N ASN A 189 21.99 -13.50 23.32
CA ASN A 189 20.85 -14.14 22.64
C ASN A 189 20.42 -13.32 21.43
N ASP A 190 20.40 -11.98 21.52
CA ASP A 190 20.06 -11.11 20.41
C ASP A 190 21.07 -11.22 19.27
N PHE A 191 22.36 -11.27 19.64
CA PHE A 191 23.44 -11.46 18.69
C PHE A 191 23.28 -12.77 17.88
N PHE A 192 22.95 -13.87 18.55
CA PHE A 192 22.75 -15.15 17.86
C PHE A 192 21.47 -15.17 17.02
N ILE A 193 20.41 -14.49 17.45
CA ILE A 193 19.18 -14.36 16.65
C ILE A 193 19.46 -13.53 15.39
N TYR A 194 20.14 -12.39 15.55
CA TYR A 194 20.56 -11.56 14.42
C TYR A 194 21.40 -12.37 13.42
N LEU A 195 22.44 -13.08 13.88
CA LEU A 195 23.27 -13.91 13.00
C LEU A 195 22.49 -14.99 12.27
N ASN A 196 21.56 -15.66 12.96
CA ASN A 196 20.75 -16.70 12.33
C ASN A 196 19.82 -16.12 11.25
N GLN A 197 19.20 -14.98 11.52
CA GLN A 197 18.35 -14.29 10.54
C GLN A 197 19.18 -13.74 9.37
N PHE A 198 20.37 -13.18 9.65
CA PHE A 198 21.30 -12.68 8.63
C PHE A 198 21.77 -13.81 7.69
N TYR A 199 22.07 -14.99 8.24
CA TYR A 199 22.53 -16.15 7.45
C TYR A 199 21.42 -16.78 6.59
N LEU A 200 20.18 -16.80 7.09
CA LEU A 200 19.06 -17.40 6.36
C LEU A 200 18.66 -16.59 5.13
N GLY A 201 19.04 -15.32 5.08
CA GLY A 201 18.46 -14.36 4.14
C GLY A 201 17.01 -14.06 4.53
N CYS A 202 16.54 -12.88 4.12
CA CYS A 202 15.10 -12.67 4.01
C CYS A 202 14.52 -13.74 3.06
#